data_AF-A0A399XX18-F1
#
_entry.id   AF-A0A399XX18-F1
#
_cell.length_a   1.000
_cell.length_b   1.000
_cell.length_c   1.000
_cell.angle_alpha   90.00
_cell.angle_beta   90.00
_cell.angle_gamma   90.00
#
_symmetry.space_group_name_H-M   'P 1'
#
loop_
_entity.id
_entity.type
_entity.pdbx_description
1 polymer ?
#
loop_
_entity_poly.entity_id
_entity_poly.type
_entity_poly.pdbx_seq_one_letter_code
_entity_poly.pdbx_strand_id
1 'polypeptide(L)'
;MASEAARHKLHTALEGSIGEASAGALMQMLPPYEWHEIATKADLATFKDVMVLHFKVMEQRFDANDQQHAEFMGRIGSLESDVAEIKTDIARLDSKVGTLGGRADALDKRVDALDSKVDGVIERVDALDSKVDGVIERVDALDSKVDGVIERVDALDAKVSDLDGKFNGLLSSINNDVAHALHRNTLANIGIMIAFLSLLVTALKLA
;
A
#
# COMPACT_ATOMS: atom_id res chain seq x y z
N MET A 1 -105.61 -17.29 -11.90
CA MET A 1 -105.24 -16.87 -13.27
C MET A 1 -106.22 -17.53 -14.23
N ALA A 2 -106.77 -16.80 -15.20
CA ALA A 2 -107.74 -17.36 -16.14
C ALA A 2 -107.01 -18.30 -17.11
N SER A 3 -107.26 -19.61 -17.02
CA SER A 3 -106.69 -20.59 -17.95
C SER A 3 -107.38 -20.48 -19.31
N GLU A 4 -106.72 -20.96 -20.37
CA GLU A 4 -107.32 -21.00 -21.71
C GLU A 4 -108.65 -21.78 -21.72
N ALA A 5 -108.75 -22.82 -20.88
CA ALA A 5 -110.00 -23.55 -20.64
C ALA A 5 -111.11 -22.68 -20.01
N ALA A 6 -110.77 -21.70 -19.15
CA ALA A 6 -111.72 -20.77 -18.57
C ALA A 6 -112.19 -19.72 -19.59
N ARG A 7 -111.30 -19.26 -20.49
CA ARG A 7 -111.67 -18.38 -21.62
C ARG A 7 -112.60 -19.08 -22.60
N HIS A 8 -112.31 -20.32 -22.95
CA HIS A 8 -113.16 -21.11 -23.83
C HIS A 8 -114.58 -21.28 -23.25
N LYS A 9 -114.69 -21.60 -21.95
CA LYS A 9 -115.99 -21.68 -21.28
C LYS A 9 -116.74 -20.35 -21.27
N LEU A 10 -116.04 -19.21 -21.12
CA LEU A 10 -116.64 -17.87 -21.19
C LEU A 10 -117.14 -17.55 -22.61
N HIS A 11 -116.39 -17.90 -23.66
CA HIS A 11 -116.83 -17.74 -25.05
C HIS A 11 -118.15 -18.47 -25.31
N THR A 12 -118.22 -19.76 -24.99
CA THR A 12 -119.41 -20.59 -25.23
C THR A 12 -120.64 -20.06 -24.48
N ALA A 13 -120.46 -19.56 -23.25
CA ALA A 13 -121.56 -18.99 -22.47
C ALA A 13 -122.05 -17.62 -23.01
N LEU A 14 -121.14 -16.77 -23.49
CA LEU A 14 -121.46 -15.50 -24.12
C LEU A 14 -122.16 -15.73 -25.46
N GLU A 15 -121.67 -16.65 -26.27
CA GLU A 15 -122.24 -17.00 -27.57
C GLU A 15 -123.72 -17.42 -27.46
N GLY A 16 -124.06 -18.25 -26.46
CA GLY A 16 -125.43 -18.66 -26.18
C GLY A 16 -126.36 -17.53 -25.69
N SER A 17 -125.81 -16.41 -25.21
CA SER A 17 -126.59 -15.32 -24.59
C SER A 17 -126.72 -14.07 -25.48
N ILE A 18 -125.69 -13.76 -26.27
CA ILE A 18 -125.59 -12.52 -27.06
C ILE A 18 -125.24 -12.75 -28.54
N GLY A 19 -125.14 -14.02 -28.97
CA GLY A 19 -124.81 -14.43 -30.33
C GLY A 19 -123.30 -14.47 -30.62
N GLU A 20 -122.91 -15.31 -31.58
CA GLU A 20 -121.52 -15.63 -31.95
C GLU A 20 -120.69 -14.39 -32.31
N ALA A 21 -121.22 -13.51 -33.16
CA ALA A 21 -120.51 -12.30 -33.59
C ALA A 21 -120.18 -11.36 -32.42
N SER A 22 -121.13 -11.16 -31.50
CA SER A 22 -120.96 -10.30 -30.32
C SER A 22 -120.02 -10.94 -29.28
N ALA A 23 -120.13 -12.25 -29.07
CA ALA A 23 -119.27 -12.99 -28.16
C ALA A 23 -117.81 -13.03 -28.66
N GLY A 24 -117.60 -13.27 -29.95
CA GLY A 24 -116.28 -13.21 -30.59
C GLY A 24 -115.63 -11.83 -30.45
N ALA A 25 -116.39 -10.76 -30.66
CA ALA A 25 -115.91 -9.39 -30.48
C ALA A 25 -115.48 -9.12 -29.02
N LEU A 26 -116.27 -9.53 -28.03
CA LEU A 26 -115.91 -9.38 -26.61
C LEU A 26 -114.69 -10.24 -26.22
N MET A 27 -114.57 -11.43 -26.80
CA MET A 27 -113.42 -12.31 -26.55
C MET A 27 -112.12 -11.78 -27.16
N GLN A 28 -112.18 -11.00 -28.26
CA GLN A 28 -111.05 -10.27 -28.82
C GLN A 28 -110.62 -9.06 -27.97
N MET A 29 -111.53 -8.48 -27.19
CA MET A 29 -111.22 -7.40 -26.25
C MET A 29 -110.54 -7.89 -24.96
N LEU A 30 -110.57 -9.21 -24.69
CA LEU A 30 -109.92 -9.82 -23.53
C LEU A 30 -108.42 -10.05 -23.79
N PRO A 31 -107.52 -9.60 -22.89
CA PRO A 31 -106.07 -9.73 -23.07
C PRO A 31 -105.67 -11.21 -23.21
N PRO A 32 -104.72 -11.57 -24.10
CA PRO A 32 -104.20 -12.94 -24.26
C PRO A 32 -103.89 -13.64 -22.92
N TYR A 33 -104.14 -14.95 -22.84
CA TYR A 33 -104.14 -15.68 -21.56
C TYR A 33 -102.75 -15.76 -20.90
N GLU A 34 -101.67 -15.68 -21.69
CA GLU A 34 -100.26 -15.71 -21.23
C GLU A 34 -99.72 -14.36 -20.75
N TRP A 35 -100.56 -13.33 -20.57
CA TRP A 35 -100.09 -12.01 -20.11
C TRP A 35 -99.48 -12.01 -18.70
N HIS A 36 -99.63 -13.11 -17.95
CA HIS A 36 -98.96 -13.30 -16.67
C HIS A 36 -97.49 -13.74 -16.81
N GLU A 37 -97.06 -14.27 -17.96
CA GLU A 37 -95.65 -14.63 -18.25
C GLU A 37 -94.84 -13.44 -18.78
N ILE A 38 -95.53 -12.38 -19.19
CA ILE A 38 -94.90 -11.12 -19.58
C ILE A 38 -94.36 -10.45 -18.32
N ALA A 39 -93.12 -9.94 -18.38
CA ALA A 39 -92.48 -9.21 -17.29
C ALA A 39 -93.45 -8.21 -16.66
N THR A 40 -93.70 -8.36 -15.36
CA THR A 40 -94.56 -7.45 -14.62
C THR A 40 -93.85 -6.11 -14.42
N LYS A 41 -94.59 -5.07 -14.06
CA LYS A 41 -93.98 -3.79 -13.66
C LYS A 41 -92.99 -3.95 -12.50
N ALA A 42 -93.22 -4.93 -11.62
CA ALA A 42 -92.31 -5.24 -10.51
C ALA A 42 -91.01 -5.87 -11.02
N ASP A 43 -91.07 -6.75 -12.02
CA ASP A 43 -89.89 -7.36 -12.65
C ASP A 43 -89.04 -6.32 -13.39
N LEU A 44 -89.68 -5.37 -14.08
CA LEU A 44 -88.98 -4.28 -14.73
C LEU A 44 -88.33 -3.31 -13.74
N ALA A 45 -88.99 -3.06 -12.60
CA ALA A 45 -88.42 -2.25 -11.52
C ALA A 45 -87.19 -2.92 -10.90
N THR A 46 -87.27 -4.22 -10.60
CA THR A 46 -86.13 -4.99 -10.08
C THR A 46 -84.99 -5.07 -11.08
N PHE A 47 -85.26 -5.30 -12.37
CA PHE A 47 -84.23 -5.26 -13.41
C PHE A 47 -83.54 -3.90 -13.49
N LYS A 48 -84.31 -2.80 -13.46
CA LYS A 48 -83.76 -1.44 -13.42
C LYS A 48 -82.86 -1.24 -12.21
N ASP A 49 -83.28 -1.70 -11.02
CA ASP A 49 -82.50 -1.56 -9.80
C ASP A 49 -81.18 -2.34 -9.88
N VAL A 50 -81.20 -3.56 -10.43
CA VAL A 50 -80.00 -4.37 -10.67
C VAL A 50 -79.06 -3.69 -11.67
N MET A 51 -79.57 -3.14 -12.76
CA MET A 51 -78.77 -2.41 -13.75
C MET A 51 -78.12 -1.16 -13.15
N VAL A 52 -78.87 -0.39 -12.37
CA VAL A 52 -78.34 0.79 -11.66
C VAL A 52 -77.27 0.37 -10.66
N LEU A 53 -77.48 -0.74 -9.95
CA LEU A 53 -76.48 -1.27 -9.03
C LEU A 53 -75.22 -1.71 -9.76
N HIS A 54 -75.36 -2.39 -10.90
CA HIS A 54 -74.23 -2.82 -11.74
C HIS A 54 -73.41 -1.61 -12.23
N PHE A 55 -74.08 -0.56 -12.71
CA PHE A 55 -73.40 0.69 -13.11
C PHE A 55 -72.65 1.34 -11.94
N LYS A 56 -73.26 1.42 -10.75
CA LYS A 56 -72.58 1.94 -9.55
C LYS A 56 -71.35 1.13 -9.18
N VAL A 57 -71.43 -0.21 -9.24
CA VAL A 57 -70.28 -1.09 -8.96
C VAL A 57 -69.18 -0.87 -10.01
N MET A 58 -69.54 -0.65 -11.27
CA MET A 58 -68.58 -0.37 -12.33
C MET A 58 -67.89 0.99 -12.13
N GLU A 59 -68.62 2.04 -11.78
CA GLU A 59 -68.04 3.35 -11.42
C GLU A 59 -67.06 3.22 -10.24
N GLN A 60 -67.46 2.53 -9.16
CA GLN A 60 -66.58 2.29 -8.01
C GLN A 60 -65.29 1.55 -8.39
N ARG A 61 -65.37 0.58 -9.33
CA ARG A 61 -64.18 -0.12 -9.82
C ARG A 61 -63.29 0.78 -10.67
N PHE A 62 -63.85 1.70 -11.44
CA PHE A 62 -63.07 2.70 -12.18
C PHE A 62 -62.37 3.66 -11.22
N ASP A 63 -63.07 4.18 -10.20
CA ASP A 63 -62.46 5.03 -9.17
C ASP A 63 -61.31 4.33 -8.44
N ALA A 64 -61.49 3.05 -8.09
CA ALA A 64 -60.44 2.25 -7.46
C ALA A 64 -59.24 2.04 -8.39
N ASN A 65 -59.48 1.86 -9.70
CA ASN A 65 -58.42 1.71 -10.67
C ASN A 65 -57.65 3.03 -10.86
N ASP A 66 -58.35 4.17 -10.90
CA ASP A 66 -57.72 5.50 -10.99
C ASP A 66 -56.83 5.78 -9.76
N GLN A 67 -57.27 5.39 -8.56
CA GLN A 67 -56.45 5.44 -7.35
C GLN A 67 -55.20 4.57 -7.46
N GLN A 68 -55.33 3.32 -7.91
CA GLN A 68 -54.18 2.43 -8.13
C GLN A 68 -53.21 2.98 -9.18
N HIS A 69 -53.73 3.56 -10.27
CA HIS A 69 -52.91 4.21 -11.29
C HIS A 69 -52.15 5.40 -10.72
N ALA A 70 -52.78 6.24 -9.89
CA ALA A 70 -52.11 7.35 -9.22
C ALA A 70 -50.99 6.86 -8.29
N GLU A 71 -51.22 5.80 -7.51
CA GLU A 71 -50.20 5.18 -6.66
C GLU A 71 -49.03 4.61 -7.48
N PHE A 72 -49.31 3.93 -8.59
CA PHE A 72 -48.26 3.41 -9.48
C PHE A 72 -47.42 4.54 -10.07
N MET A 73 -48.03 5.64 -10.48
CA MET A 73 -47.29 6.81 -10.98
C MET A 73 -46.40 7.43 -9.89
N GLY A 74 -46.88 7.49 -8.64
CA GLY A 74 -46.06 7.91 -7.50
C GLY A 74 -44.85 7.00 -7.27
N ARG A 75 -45.04 5.67 -7.33
CA ARG A 75 -43.96 4.69 -7.21
C ARG A 75 -42.95 4.80 -8.35
N ILE A 76 -43.42 5.01 -9.59
CA ILE A 76 -42.55 5.23 -10.75
C ILE A 76 -41.71 6.49 -10.55
N GLY A 77 -42.30 7.60 -10.12
CA GLY A 77 -41.55 8.83 -9.85
C GLY A 77 -40.48 8.67 -8.76
N SER A 78 -40.76 7.89 -7.70
CA SER A 78 -39.76 7.56 -6.69
C SER A 78 -38.60 6.74 -7.27
N LEU A 79 -38.91 5.70 -8.05
CA LEU A 79 -37.88 4.87 -8.70
C LEU A 79 -37.03 5.67 -9.69
N GLU A 80 -37.63 6.60 -10.43
CA GLU A 80 -36.90 7.51 -11.32
C GLU A 80 -35.91 8.39 -10.55
N SER A 81 -36.30 8.90 -9.38
CA SER A 81 -35.40 9.66 -8.48
C SER A 81 -34.27 8.78 -7.95
N ASP A 82 -34.58 7.59 -7.43
CA ASP A 82 -33.57 6.67 -6.88
C ASP A 82 -32.54 6.28 -7.96
N VAL A 83 -33.01 6.02 -9.19
CA VAL A 83 -32.13 5.72 -10.33
C VAL A 83 -31.25 6.91 -10.70
N ALA A 84 -31.77 8.14 -10.62
CA ALA A 84 -30.97 9.34 -10.87
C ALA A 84 -29.88 9.54 -9.80
N GLU A 85 -30.19 9.27 -8.53
CA GLU A 85 -29.23 9.31 -7.42
C GLU A 85 -28.15 8.24 -7.60
N ILE A 86 -28.53 6.99 -7.88
CA ILE A 86 -27.59 5.89 -8.12
C ILE A 86 -26.63 6.21 -9.27
N LYS A 87 -27.12 6.81 -10.36
CA LYS A 87 -26.25 7.24 -11.47
C LYS A 87 -25.21 8.27 -11.03
N THR A 88 -25.60 9.20 -10.16
CA THR A 88 -24.71 10.23 -9.62
C THR A 88 -23.64 9.60 -8.71
N ASP A 89 -24.05 8.66 -7.87
CA ASP A 89 -23.14 7.93 -6.97
C ASP A 89 -22.14 7.06 -7.74
N ILE A 90 -22.58 6.37 -8.81
CA ILE A 90 -21.70 5.62 -9.70
C ILE A 90 -20.65 6.55 -10.32
N ALA A 91 -21.06 7.69 -10.87
CA ALA A 91 -20.11 8.65 -11.45
C ALA A 91 -19.09 9.18 -10.41
N ARG A 92 -19.54 9.39 -9.16
CA ARG A 92 -18.67 9.79 -8.06
C ARG A 92 -17.68 8.68 -7.68
N LEU A 93 -18.13 7.42 -7.67
CA LEU A 93 -17.27 6.27 -7.41
C LEU A 93 -16.24 6.08 -8.52
N ASP A 94 -16.62 6.19 -9.79
CA ASP A 94 -15.69 6.11 -10.93
C ASP A 94 -14.58 7.16 -10.83
N SER A 95 -14.93 8.40 -10.48
CA SER A 95 -13.95 9.47 -10.25
C SER A 95 -12.97 9.16 -9.11
N LYS A 96 -13.48 8.61 -8.00
CA LYS A 96 -12.65 8.20 -6.86
C LYS A 96 -11.72 7.04 -7.24
N VAL A 97 -12.23 6.04 -7.94
CA VAL A 97 -11.45 4.89 -8.42
C VAL A 97 -10.35 5.35 -9.36
N GLY A 98 -10.65 6.25 -10.31
CA GLY A 98 -9.62 6.84 -11.19
C GLY A 98 -8.55 7.61 -10.42
N THR A 99 -8.94 8.39 -9.40
CA THR A 99 -7.99 9.10 -8.53
C THR A 99 -7.10 8.14 -7.74
N LEU A 100 -7.67 7.04 -7.21
CA LEU A 100 -6.90 6.02 -6.51
C LEU A 100 -5.93 5.29 -7.44
N GLY A 101 -6.35 4.98 -8.68
CA GLY A 101 -5.49 4.41 -9.71
C GLY A 101 -4.26 5.29 -9.96
N GLY A 102 -4.47 6.59 -10.21
CA GLY A 102 -3.35 7.51 -10.42
C GLY A 102 -2.42 7.66 -9.22
N ARG A 103 -2.94 7.52 -7.98
CA ARG A 103 -2.11 7.51 -6.77
C ARG A 103 -1.30 6.22 -6.63
N ALA A 104 -1.85 5.08 -7.04
CA ALA A 104 -1.14 3.81 -7.05
C ALA A 104 0.03 3.85 -8.06
N ASP A 105 -0.23 4.30 -9.30
CA ASP A 105 0.82 4.45 -10.31
C ASP A 105 1.95 5.39 -9.87
N ALA A 106 1.62 6.46 -9.15
CA ALA A 106 2.60 7.38 -8.60
C ALA A 106 3.40 6.78 -7.44
N LEU A 107 2.80 5.87 -6.66
CA LEU A 107 3.48 5.15 -5.60
C LEU A 107 4.45 4.12 -6.19
N ASP A 108 4.03 3.36 -7.19
CA ASP A 108 4.89 2.37 -7.87
C ASP A 108 6.15 3.03 -8.43
N LYS A 109 6.01 4.15 -9.15
CA LYS A 109 7.16 4.92 -9.65
C LYS A 109 8.11 5.40 -8.54
N ARG A 110 7.57 5.71 -7.35
CA ARG A 110 8.39 6.13 -6.21
C ARG A 110 9.12 4.95 -5.60
N VAL A 111 8.52 3.77 -5.59
CA VAL A 111 9.16 2.53 -5.13
C VAL A 111 10.30 2.17 -6.08
N ASP A 112 10.07 2.14 -7.39
CA ASP A 112 11.13 1.87 -8.39
C ASP A 112 12.34 2.83 -8.25
N ALA A 113 12.05 4.11 -8.02
CA ALA A 113 13.08 5.13 -7.80
C ALA A 113 13.82 4.98 -6.46
N LEU A 114 13.16 4.43 -5.43
CA LEU A 114 13.80 4.11 -4.16
C LEU A 114 14.68 2.88 -4.30
N ASP A 115 14.21 1.83 -4.97
CA ASP A 115 15.00 0.61 -5.22
C ASP A 115 16.29 0.95 -5.97
N SER A 116 16.18 1.74 -7.05
CA SER A 116 17.36 2.23 -7.79
C SER A 116 18.35 3.02 -6.93
N LYS A 117 17.85 3.80 -5.95
CA LYS A 117 18.71 4.53 -5.01
C LYS A 117 19.38 3.60 -4.01
N VAL A 118 18.67 2.58 -3.52
CA VAL A 118 19.21 1.59 -2.60
C VAL A 118 20.34 0.83 -3.29
N ASP A 119 20.14 0.37 -4.53
CA ASP A 119 21.18 -0.30 -5.31
C ASP A 119 22.43 0.59 -5.45
N GLY A 120 22.25 1.86 -5.79
CA GLY A 120 23.36 2.81 -5.87
C GLY A 120 24.05 3.10 -4.52
N VAL A 121 23.36 2.95 -3.39
CA VAL A 121 24.00 3.02 -2.06
C VAL A 121 24.81 1.75 -1.79
N ILE A 122 24.29 0.58 -2.12
CA ILE A 122 24.98 -0.71 -1.95
C ILE A 122 26.32 -0.69 -2.71
N GLU A 123 26.30 -0.31 -4.00
CA GLU A 123 27.52 -0.22 -4.81
C GLU A 123 28.57 0.73 -4.21
N ARG A 124 28.12 1.84 -3.61
CA ARG A 124 29.02 2.81 -2.96
C ARG A 124 29.61 2.27 -1.67
N VAL A 125 28.85 1.47 -0.92
CA VAL A 125 29.34 0.81 0.30
C VAL A 125 30.38 -0.23 -0.07
N ASP A 126 30.11 -1.09 -1.05
CA ASP A 126 31.07 -2.10 -1.52
C ASP A 126 32.39 -1.47 -2.01
N ALA A 127 32.29 -0.34 -2.71
CA ALA A 127 33.47 0.43 -3.16
C ALA A 127 34.23 1.09 -2.01
N LEU A 128 33.56 1.47 -0.91
CA LEU A 128 34.20 1.99 0.29
C LEU A 128 34.91 0.87 1.06
N ASP A 129 34.26 -0.28 1.22
CA ASP A 129 34.85 -1.47 1.88
C ASP A 129 36.15 -1.88 1.17
N SER A 130 36.12 -1.96 -0.16
CA SER A 130 37.32 -2.26 -0.97
C SER A 130 38.45 -1.23 -0.77
N LYS A 131 38.11 0.05 -0.57
CA LYS A 131 39.11 1.10 -0.30
C LYS A 131 39.68 0.97 1.11
N VAL A 132 38.85 0.60 2.08
CA VAL A 132 39.29 0.37 3.47
C VAL A 132 40.26 -0.79 3.52
N ASP A 133 39.96 -1.91 2.84
CA ASP A 133 40.87 -3.05 2.74
C ASP A 133 42.22 -2.63 2.15
N GLY A 134 42.22 -1.88 1.04
CA GLY A 134 43.45 -1.37 0.44
C GLY A 134 44.22 -0.38 1.33
N VAL A 135 43.56 0.33 2.24
CA VAL A 135 44.23 1.18 3.24
C VAL A 135 44.85 0.30 4.33
N ILE A 136 44.16 -0.73 4.81
CA ILE A 136 44.68 -1.68 5.80
C ILE A 136 45.98 -2.33 5.28
N GLU A 137 45.97 -2.86 4.05
CA GLU A 137 47.17 -3.47 3.46
C GLU A 137 48.36 -2.49 3.37
N ARG A 138 48.08 -1.21 3.07
CA ARG A 138 49.12 -0.18 3.01
C ARG A 138 49.68 0.16 4.39
N VAL A 139 48.85 0.14 5.43
CA VAL A 139 49.28 0.34 6.82
C VAL A 139 50.17 -0.81 7.25
N ASP A 140 49.75 -2.07 7.02
CA ASP A 140 50.55 -3.25 7.36
C ASP A 140 51.92 -3.25 6.66
N ALA A 141 51.96 -2.81 5.39
CA ALA A 141 53.20 -2.66 4.64
C ALA A 141 54.10 -1.52 5.16
N LEU A 142 53.51 -0.46 5.72
CA LEU A 142 54.27 0.62 6.37
C LEU A 142 54.82 0.16 7.71
N ASP A 143 54.03 -0.55 8.52
CA ASP A 143 54.49 -1.11 9.80
C ASP A 143 55.69 -2.03 9.59
N SER A 144 55.61 -2.94 8.60
CA SER A 144 56.73 -3.81 8.24
C SER A 144 58.00 -3.04 7.81
N LYS A 145 57.84 -1.90 7.13
CA LYS A 145 58.96 -1.02 6.75
C LYS A 145 59.56 -0.31 7.97
N VAL A 146 58.72 0.10 8.91
CA VAL A 146 59.16 0.74 10.16
C VAL A 146 59.97 -0.26 10.98
N ASP A 147 59.50 -1.49 11.13
CA ASP A 147 60.25 -2.57 11.81
C ASP A 147 61.63 -2.78 11.18
N GLY A 148 61.69 -2.87 9.84
CA GLY A 148 62.97 -2.99 9.14
C GLY A 148 63.90 -1.77 9.28
N VAL A 149 63.35 -0.57 9.50
CA VAL A 149 64.15 0.63 9.83
C VAL A 149 64.68 0.54 11.25
N ILE A 150 63.86 0.11 12.22
CA ILE A 150 64.26 -0.10 13.62
C ILE A 150 65.44 -1.06 13.69
N GLU A 151 65.35 -2.23 13.05
CA GLU A 151 66.44 -3.22 13.03
C GLU A 151 67.75 -2.65 12.46
N ARG A 152 67.65 -1.83 11.41
CA ARG A 152 68.82 -1.18 10.80
C ARG A 152 69.44 -0.13 11.71
N VAL A 153 68.63 0.60 12.46
CA VAL A 153 69.10 1.57 13.46
C VAL A 153 69.80 0.84 14.60
N ASP A 154 69.20 -0.22 15.15
CA ASP A 154 69.82 -1.03 16.20
C ASP A 154 71.17 -1.62 15.76
N ALA A 155 71.26 -2.09 14.51
CA ALA A 155 72.52 -2.59 13.95
C ALA A 155 73.58 -1.49 13.75
N LEU A 156 73.17 -0.25 13.46
CA LEU A 156 74.08 0.90 13.38
C LEU A 156 74.57 1.30 14.78
N ASP A 157 73.68 1.35 15.77
CA ASP A 157 74.03 1.65 17.17
C ASP A 157 75.04 0.63 17.71
N ALA A 158 74.86 -0.66 17.42
CA ALA A 158 75.83 -1.70 17.78
C ALA A 158 77.20 -1.48 17.13
N LYS A 159 77.25 -1.08 15.85
CA LYS A 159 78.52 -0.76 15.15
C LYS A 159 79.19 0.47 15.72
N VAL A 160 78.43 1.50 16.07
CA VAL A 160 78.95 2.71 16.72
C VAL A 160 79.56 2.35 18.07
N SER A 161 78.87 1.53 18.87
CA SER A 161 79.39 1.05 20.16
C SER A 161 80.69 0.25 20.03
N ASP A 162 80.80 -0.64 19.03
CA ASP A 162 82.04 -1.37 18.73
C ASP A 162 83.18 -0.43 18.31
N LEU A 163 82.89 0.58 17.48
CA LEU A 163 83.86 1.61 17.09
C LEU A 163 84.34 2.42 18.29
N ASP A 164 83.43 2.85 19.17
CA ASP A 164 83.78 3.55 20.40
C ASP A 164 84.68 2.69 21.30
N GLY A 165 84.37 1.39 21.42
CA GLY A 165 85.20 0.42 22.15
C GLY A 165 86.61 0.32 21.58
N LYS A 166 86.73 0.17 20.25
CA LYS A 166 88.02 0.12 19.54
C LYS A 166 88.82 1.42 19.70
N PHE A 167 88.14 2.57 19.60
CA PHE A 167 88.76 3.88 19.77
C PHE A 167 89.33 4.07 21.18
N ASN A 168 88.55 3.72 22.21
CA ASN A 168 89.01 3.74 23.60
C ASN A 168 90.20 2.80 23.85
N GLY A 169 90.18 1.61 23.24
CA GLY A 169 91.31 0.68 23.28
C GLY A 169 92.59 1.26 22.66
N LEU A 170 92.47 1.89 21.49
CA LEU A 170 93.60 2.57 20.83
C LEU A 170 94.16 3.70 21.71
N LEU A 171 93.27 4.52 22.29
CA LEU A 171 93.66 5.63 23.15
C LEU A 171 94.41 5.16 24.41
N SER A 172 93.97 4.03 25.00
CA SER A 172 94.67 3.38 26.10
C SER A 172 96.06 2.86 25.69
N SER A 173 96.18 2.21 24.53
CA SER A 173 97.47 1.75 23.99
C SER A 173 98.45 2.90 23.78
N ILE A 174 98.00 3.99 23.14
CA ILE A 174 98.81 5.20 22.93
C ILE A 174 99.27 5.77 24.26
N ASN A 175 98.37 5.88 25.24
CA ASN A 175 98.71 6.42 26.56
C ASN A 175 99.78 5.54 27.26
N ASN A 176 99.68 4.22 27.13
CA ASN A 176 100.68 3.30 27.67
C ASN A 176 102.03 3.40 26.93
N ASP A 177 102.02 3.45 25.59
CA ASP A 177 103.23 3.61 24.77
C ASP A 177 103.97 4.90 25.10
N VAL A 178 103.23 6.01 25.26
CA VAL A 178 103.78 7.31 25.68
C VAL A 178 104.36 7.23 27.11
N ALA A 179 103.64 6.63 28.05
CA ALA A 179 104.14 6.45 29.42
C ALA A 179 105.43 5.61 29.45
N HIS A 180 105.48 4.50 28.71
CA HIS A 180 106.67 3.68 28.57
C HIS A 180 107.83 4.41 27.90
N ALA A 181 107.58 5.23 26.87
CA ALA A 181 108.60 6.04 26.21
C ALA A 181 109.19 7.10 27.15
N LEU A 182 108.35 7.80 27.91
CA LEU A 182 108.77 8.78 28.91
C LEU A 182 109.62 8.12 30.01
N HIS A 183 109.17 6.99 30.55
CA HIS A 183 109.91 6.26 31.59
C HIS A 183 111.30 5.82 31.10
N ARG A 184 111.39 5.27 29.87
CA ARG A 184 112.68 4.92 29.25
C ARG A 184 113.60 6.13 29.10
N ASN A 185 113.07 7.27 28.67
CA ASN A 185 113.84 8.51 28.52
C ASN A 185 114.34 9.02 29.88
N THR A 186 113.50 8.98 30.93
CA THR A 186 113.90 9.35 32.30
C THR A 186 115.03 8.45 32.81
N LEU A 187 114.93 7.12 32.63
CA LEU A 187 115.98 6.19 33.01
C LEU A 187 117.29 6.43 32.25
N ALA A 188 117.22 6.70 30.94
CA ALA A 188 118.38 7.03 30.13
C ALA A 188 119.08 8.31 30.62
N ASN A 189 118.32 9.37 30.90
CA ASN A 189 118.85 10.62 31.44
C ASN A 189 119.48 10.44 32.84
N ILE A 190 118.86 9.67 33.72
CA ILE A 190 119.43 9.32 35.04
C ILE A 190 120.74 8.56 34.86
N GLY A 191 120.78 7.57 33.95
CA GLY A 191 121.99 6.81 33.63
C GLY A 191 123.15 7.69 33.16
N ILE A 192 122.87 8.64 32.25
CA ILE A 192 123.86 9.63 31.80
C ILE A 192 124.36 10.49 32.97
N MET A 193 123.45 10.99 33.81
CA MET A 193 123.83 11.81 34.98
C MET A 193 124.70 11.05 35.98
N ILE A 194 124.39 9.77 36.25
CA ILE A 194 125.21 8.90 37.11
C ILE A 194 126.59 8.66 36.50
N ALA A 195 126.69 8.46 35.18
CA ALA A 195 127.96 8.30 34.49
C ALA A 195 128.83 9.56 34.61
N PHE A 196 128.25 10.75 34.42
CA PHE A 196 128.92 12.04 34.63
C PHE A 196 129.41 12.22 36.08
N LEU A 197 128.55 11.95 37.07
CA LEU A 197 128.92 12.00 38.50
C LEU A 197 130.07 11.04 38.84
N SER A 198 130.03 9.82 38.31
CA SER A 198 131.09 8.81 38.51
C SER A 198 132.42 9.24 37.91
N LEU A 199 132.41 9.85 36.72
CA LEU A 199 133.58 10.41 36.07
C LEU A 199 134.18 11.56 36.91
N LEU A 200 133.33 12.45 37.43
CA LEU A 200 133.74 13.59 38.27
C LEU A 200 134.37 13.14 39.60
N VAL A 201 133.77 12.15 40.28
CA VAL A 201 134.33 11.56 41.51
C VAL A 201 135.68 10.88 41.24
N THR A 202 135.82 10.19 40.10
CA THR A 202 137.08 9.54 39.71
C THR A 202 138.17 10.57 39.44
N ALA A 203 137.84 11.66 38.73
CA ALA A 203 138.76 12.77 38.48
C ALA A 203 139.22 13.45 39.78
N LEU A 204 138.33 13.63 40.77
CA LEU A 204 138.66 14.19 42.08
C LEU A 204 139.58 13.29 42.93
N LYS A 205 139.49 11.96 42.81
CA LYS A 205 140.36 11.02 43.55
C LYS A 205 141.78 10.92 43.00
N LEU A 206 142.02 11.33 41.75
CA LEU A 206 143.35 11.34 41.12
C LEU A 206 144.14 12.64 41.35
N ALA A 207 143.50 13.67 41.91
CA ALA A 207 144.09 14.94 42.30
C ALA A 207 144.48 14.95 43.79
#